data_AF-A0A4D9DRK0-F1
#
_entry.id   AF-A0A4D9DRK0-F1
#
_cell.length_a   1.000
_cell.length_b   1.000
_cell.length_c   1.000
_cell.angle_alpha   90.00
_cell.angle_beta   90.00
_cell.angle_gamma   90.00
#
_symmetry.space_group_name_H-M   'P 1'
#
loop_
_entity.id
_entity.type
_entity.pdbx_description
1 polymer ?
#
loop_
_entity_poly.entity_id
_entity_poly.type
_entity_poly.pdbx_seq_one_letter_code
_entity_poly.pdbx_strand_id
1 'polypeptide(L)'
;MEPNGSSPRPGNTSHPKDLFAGLELLLHFKPLFIPLYCLLVAVACLGNAFLVGCIAANKKLHNATNFFLGNLSLGDLLMCLTCVPLTASYAFEGRGWLFGRAMCHAVALLQAATVCVSVLSLAAIAVDRYVVVAYPVRRRIALHSCGLVLAAIWALALALAAPPAWHTTYVDLRPIGHDLIICEEFWRHMERQRLAYSCAMLLLSYVVPLLAVTVSYCSISAHLRRRSLPGSANLSQARWDKKKRKTFLLLVVSVLVFALCWLPLQVLNLLRDLDPDFTLLGKRYVNLAQVSCHLVAMSSACYNPFIYASLHRKCRAHLRGYVRHRQRPNGQCARANTCLSLLPDAPGLGQGDGAAGENAV
;
A
#
# COMPACT_ATOMS: atom_id res chain seq x y z
N MET A 1 -9.04 21.22 70.66
CA MET A 1 -9.60 21.80 69.44
C MET A 1 -8.59 21.58 68.34
N GLU A 2 -8.97 20.75 67.36
CA GLU A 2 -8.29 20.44 66.09
C GLU A 2 -7.93 21.69 65.26
N PRO A 3 -7.15 21.60 64.14
CA PRO A 3 -6.86 20.39 63.36
C PRO A 3 -5.43 20.15 62.86
N ASN A 4 -5.11 18.86 62.79
CA ASN A 4 -4.61 18.11 61.64
C ASN A 4 -3.75 18.84 60.57
N GLY A 5 -2.44 18.61 60.66
CA GLY A 5 -1.52 18.74 59.53
C GLY A 5 -1.69 17.56 58.57
N SER A 6 -2.50 17.76 57.52
CA SER A 6 -2.59 16.85 56.39
C SER A 6 -1.32 16.93 55.54
N SER A 7 -0.55 15.84 55.50
CA SER A 7 0.52 15.61 54.54
C SER A 7 0.01 15.85 53.11
N PRO A 8 0.73 16.61 52.25
CA PRO A 8 0.34 16.71 50.86
C PRO A 8 0.56 15.36 50.18
N ARG A 9 -0.48 14.88 49.48
CA ARG A 9 -0.40 13.74 48.56
C ARG A 9 0.74 14.01 47.56
N PRO A 10 1.53 13.00 47.14
CA PRO A 10 2.52 13.22 46.09
C PRO A 10 1.76 13.53 44.80
N GLY A 11 1.69 14.83 44.47
CA GLY A 11 1.31 15.28 43.15
C GLY A 11 2.30 14.69 42.16
N ASN A 12 1.76 14.10 41.10
CA ASN A 12 2.49 13.43 40.03
C ASN A 12 3.27 14.49 39.22
N THR A 13 4.34 15.04 39.80
CA THR A 13 5.23 15.98 39.12
C THR A 13 6.10 15.18 38.16
N SER A 14 5.74 15.22 36.88
CA SER A 14 6.57 14.66 35.81
C SER A 14 7.96 15.29 35.85
N HIS A 15 8.95 14.53 36.31
CA HIS A 15 10.34 15.00 36.33
C HIS A 15 10.84 15.13 34.89
N PRO A 16 11.49 16.26 34.52
CA PRO A 16 12.07 16.46 33.19
C PRO A 16 12.98 15.31 32.75
N LYS A 17 13.63 14.63 33.71
CA LYS A 17 14.53 13.50 33.51
C LYS A 17 13.92 12.36 32.69
N ASP A 18 12.62 12.09 32.82
CA ASP A 18 11.98 10.96 32.13
C ASP A 18 11.72 11.25 30.65
N LEU A 19 11.48 12.51 30.27
CA LEU A 19 11.32 12.94 28.89
C LEU A 19 12.65 12.87 28.13
N PHE A 20 13.73 13.34 28.76
CA PHE A 20 15.09 13.25 28.20
C PHE A 20 15.56 11.80 28.06
N ALA A 21 15.25 10.94 29.02
CA ALA A 21 15.60 9.51 28.96
C ALA A 21 14.93 8.77 27.78
N GLY A 22 13.72 9.17 27.37
CA GLY A 22 13.03 8.57 26.24
C GLY A 22 13.64 8.95 24.88
N LEU A 23 14.08 10.20 24.72
CA LEU A 23 14.77 10.65 23.51
C LEU A 23 16.17 10.02 23.39
N GLU A 24 16.93 9.94 24.50
CA GLU A 24 18.23 9.26 24.52
C GLU A 24 18.10 7.77 24.16
N LEU A 25 17.07 7.09 24.69
CA LEU A 25 16.81 5.69 24.35
C LEU A 25 16.51 5.52 22.85
N LEU A 26 15.69 6.40 22.25
CA LEU A 26 15.42 6.35 20.82
C LEU A 26 16.70 6.57 20.00
N LEU A 27 17.52 7.56 20.37
CA LEU A 27 18.78 7.86 19.69
C LEU A 27 19.79 6.72 19.82
N HIS A 28 19.78 5.97 20.92
CA HIS A 28 20.59 4.77 21.08
C HIS A 28 20.26 3.68 20.04
N PHE A 29 18.98 3.55 19.66
CA PHE A 29 18.54 2.62 18.61
C PHE A 29 18.59 3.20 17.18
N LYS A 30 19.02 4.46 17.00
CA LYS A 30 19.23 5.07 15.68
C LYS A 30 20.01 4.19 14.67
N PRO A 31 21.15 3.54 15.02
CA PRO A 31 21.88 2.70 14.06
C PRO A 31 21.11 1.45 13.62
N LEU A 32 20.03 1.07 14.32
CA LEU A 32 19.13 -0.01 13.90
C LEU A 32 18.00 0.51 13.00
N PHE A 33 17.32 1.58 13.42
CA PHE A 33 16.14 2.09 12.70
C PHE A 33 16.48 2.74 11.36
N ILE A 34 17.59 3.48 11.27
CA ILE A 34 17.94 4.18 10.03
C ILE A 34 18.14 3.19 8.87
N PRO A 35 18.96 2.12 8.99
CA PRO A 35 19.06 1.10 7.95
C PRO A 35 17.72 0.43 7.60
N LEU A 36 16.84 0.20 8.59
CA LEU A 36 15.52 -0.39 8.36
C LEU A 36 14.61 0.53 7.54
N TYR A 37 14.60 1.84 7.84
CA TYR A 37 13.88 2.82 7.03
C TYR A 37 14.46 2.91 5.61
N CYS A 38 15.79 2.91 5.46
CA CYS A 38 16.44 2.89 4.15
C CYS A 38 16.06 1.63 3.33
N LEU A 39 16.08 0.45 3.97
CA LEU A 39 15.68 -0.80 3.34
C LEU A 39 14.20 -0.77 2.93
N LEU A 40 13.32 -0.27 3.80
CA LEU A 40 11.90 -0.10 3.52
C LEU A 40 11.69 0.79 2.29
N VAL A 41 12.28 1.98 2.27
CA VAL A 41 12.16 2.92 1.14
C VAL A 41 12.69 2.28 -0.13
N ALA A 42 13.85 1.60 -0.08
CA ALA A 42 14.42 0.94 -1.24
C ALA A 42 13.49 -0.16 -1.79
N VAL A 43 13.00 -1.06 -0.94
CA VAL A 43 12.13 -2.17 -1.34
C VAL A 43 10.78 -1.65 -1.87
N ALA A 44 10.15 -0.72 -1.16
CA ALA A 44 8.87 -0.14 -1.56
C ALA A 44 9.00 0.63 -2.89
N CYS A 45 10.04 1.45 -3.05
CA CYS A 45 10.23 2.21 -4.28
C CYS A 45 10.52 1.32 -5.47
N LEU A 46 11.46 0.37 -5.34
CA LEU A 46 11.80 -0.56 -6.42
C LEU A 46 10.59 -1.40 -6.83
N GLY A 47 9.85 -1.94 -5.86
CA GLY A 47 8.67 -2.77 -6.12
C GLY A 47 7.54 -1.99 -6.79
N ASN A 48 7.17 -0.83 -6.25
CA ASN A 48 6.06 -0.04 -6.78
C ASN A 48 6.40 0.60 -8.13
N ALA A 49 7.62 1.12 -8.31
CA ALA A 49 8.07 1.63 -9.61
C ALA A 49 8.07 0.54 -10.68
N PHE A 50 8.51 -0.67 -10.33
CA PHE A 50 8.47 -1.81 -11.24
C PHE A 50 7.04 -2.21 -11.62
N LEU A 51 6.10 -2.20 -10.66
CA LEU A 51 4.69 -2.51 -10.93
C LEU A 51 4.06 -1.47 -11.86
N VAL A 52 4.28 -0.18 -11.60
CA VAL A 52 3.83 0.92 -12.47
C VAL A 52 4.43 0.79 -13.87
N GLY A 53 5.74 0.56 -13.97
CA GLY A 53 6.44 0.35 -15.25
C GLY A 53 5.88 -0.84 -16.03
N CYS A 54 5.58 -1.95 -15.38
CA CYS A 54 4.96 -3.11 -16.02
C CYS A 54 3.57 -2.80 -16.58
N ILE A 55 2.75 -2.04 -15.83
CA ILE A 55 1.41 -1.63 -16.26
C ILE A 55 1.51 -0.70 -17.46
N ALA A 56 2.37 0.32 -17.40
CA ALA A 56 2.55 1.31 -18.45
C ALA A 56 3.10 0.71 -19.76
N ALA A 57 4.06 -0.23 -19.66
CA ALA A 57 4.69 -0.84 -20.84
C ALA A 57 3.76 -1.81 -21.58
N ASN A 58 2.81 -2.43 -20.88
CA ASN A 58 1.97 -3.48 -21.45
C ASN A 58 0.53 -3.02 -21.64
N LYS A 59 0.17 -2.62 -22.87
CA LYS A 59 -1.22 -2.26 -23.23
C LYS A 59 -2.26 -3.35 -22.86
N LYS A 60 -1.85 -4.63 -22.84
CA LYS A 60 -2.70 -5.77 -22.40
C LYS A 60 -3.09 -5.71 -20.91
N LEU A 61 -2.35 -4.94 -20.11
CA LEU A 61 -2.61 -4.70 -18.70
C LEU A 61 -3.47 -3.45 -18.47
N HIS A 62 -3.83 -2.67 -19.49
CA HIS A 62 -4.68 -1.49 -19.33
C HIS A 62 -6.15 -1.88 -19.13
N ASN A 63 -6.50 -2.21 -17.89
CA ASN A 63 -7.88 -2.46 -17.45
C ASN A 63 -8.12 -1.70 -16.13
N ALA A 64 -9.40 -1.53 -15.76
CA ALA A 64 -9.80 -0.76 -14.58
C ALA A 64 -9.06 -1.18 -13.31
N THR A 65 -8.98 -2.48 -13.02
CA THR A 65 -8.26 -2.96 -11.83
C THR A 65 -6.79 -2.57 -11.82
N ASN A 66 -6.09 -2.76 -12.94
CA ASN A 66 -4.68 -2.43 -13.03
C ASN A 66 -4.44 -0.92 -12.98
N PHE A 67 -5.42 -0.11 -13.39
CA PHE A 67 -5.38 1.34 -13.22
C PHE A 67 -5.47 1.73 -11.74
N PHE A 68 -6.37 1.10 -10.97
CA PHE A 68 -6.43 1.28 -9.51
C PHE A 68 -5.16 0.75 -8.81
N LEU A 69 -4.57 -0.35 -9.27
CA LEU A 69 -3.28 -0.84 -8.77
C LEU A 69 -2.15 0.15 -9.06
N GLY A 70 -2.15 0.77 -10.25
CA GLY A 70 -1.22 1.84 -10.57
C GLY A 70 -1.39 3.06 -9.64
N ASN A 71 -2.63 3.46 -9.35
CA ASN A 71 -2.91 4.53 -8.39
C ASN A 71 -2.40 4.20 -6.98
N LEU A 72 -2.65 2.98 -6.50
CA LEU A 72 -2.15 2.50 -5.22
C LEU A 72 -0.62 2.57 -5.15
N SER A 73 0.07 2.07 -6.19
CA SER A 73 1.54 2.13 -6.25
C SER A 73 2.10 3.55 -6.36
N LEU A 74 1.42 4.47 -7.05
CA LEU A 74 1.82 5.88 -7.09
C LEU A 74 1.64 6.54 -5.72
N GLY A 75 0.57 6.23 -5.00
CA GLY A 75 0.35 6.68 -3.62
C GLY A 75 1.43 6.17 -2.66
N ASP A 76 1.76 4.87 -2.75
CA ASP A 76 2.84 4.25 -1.97
C ASP A 76 4.21 4.88 -2.29
N LEU A 77 4.51 5.17 -3.57
CA LEU A 77 5.72 5.87 -3.97
C LEU A 77 5.79 7.29 -3.40
N LEU A 78 4.68 8.04 -3.49
CA LEU A 78 4.60 9.39 -2.93
C LEU A 78 4.87 9.36 -1.42
N MET A 79 4.21 8.46 -0.68
CA MET A 79 4.41 8.27 0.76
C MET A 79 5.87 7.91 1.08
N CYS A 80 6.45 6.93 0.37
CA CYS A 80 7.80 6.43 0.66
C CYS A 80 8.91 7.43 0.31
N LEU A 81 8.75 8.21 -0.75
CA LEU A 81 9.76 9.19 -1.18
C LEU A 81 9.71 10.49 -0.38
N THR A 82 8.56 10.81 0.23
CA THR A 82 8.36 12.07 0.96
C THR A 82 8.17 11.85 2.46
N CYS A 83 7.07 11.21 2.86
CA CYS A 83 6.64 11.14 4.24
C CYS A 83 7.61 10.31 5.09
N VAL A 84 8.06 9.15 4.60
CA VAL A 84 8.95 8.25 5.35
C VAL A 84 10.29 8.90 5.70
N PRO A 85 11.10 9.41 4.74
CA PRO A 85 12.40 10.01 5.06
C PRO A 85 12.27 11.28 5.90
N LEU A 86 11.26 12.12 5.64
CA LEU A 86 11.06 13.36 6.40
C LEU A 86 10.65 13.07 7.86
N THR A 87 9.76 12.10 8.07
CA THR A 87 9.34 11.69 9.43
C THR A 87 10.47 10.99 10.18
N ALA A 88 11.26 10.14 9.50
CA ALA A 88 12.43 9.52 10.10
C ALA A 88 13.49 10.56 10.47
N SER A 89 13.73 11.55 9.59
CA SER A 89 14.65 12.65 9.90
C SER A 89 14.17 13.46 11.10
N TYR A 90 12.87 13.76 11.19
CA TYR A 90 12.29 14.46 12.34
C TYR A 90 12.47 13.67 13.64
N ALA A 91 12.25 12.34 13.60
CA ALA A 91 12.36 11.49 14.78
C ALA A 91 13.80 11.32 15.32
N PHE A 92 14.83 11.43 14.45
CA PHE A 92 16.22 11.17 14.81
C PHE A 92 17.14 12.41 14.78
N GLU A 93 16.57 13.60 14.56
CA GLU A 93 17.25 14.90 14.66
C GLU A 93 16.91 15.55 16.01
N GLY A 94 17.93 15.81 16.83
CA GLY A 94 17.74 16.37 18.18
C GLY A 94 17.14 17.77 18.16
N ARG A 95 17.30 18.51 17.05
CA ARG A 95 16.72 19.84 16.84
C ARG A 95 15.29 19.81 16.30
N GLY A 96 14.72 18.62 16.07
CA GLY A 96 13.36 18.45 15.57
C GLY A 96 13.22 18.78 14.08
N TRP A 97 12.23 19.60 13.73
CA TRP A 97 11.77 19.79 12.34
C TRP A 97 12.55 20.88 11.60
N LEU A 98 13.46 20.48 10.70
CA LEU A 98 14.33 21.41 9.97
C LEU A 98 13.85 21.82 8.56
N PHE A 99 12.78 21.23 8.05
CA PHE A 99 12.33 21.41 6.66
C PHE A 99 11.41 22.62 6.44
N GLY A 100 11.25 23.46 7.47
CA GLY A 100 10.43 24.67 7.43
C GLY A 100 8.92 24.44 7.49
N ARG A 101 8.17 25.53 7.59
CA ARG A 101 6.72 25.51 7.85
C ARG A 101 5.90 24.85 6.73
N ALA A 102 6.25 25.12 5.46
CA ALA A 102 5.50 24.58 4.33
C ALA A 102 5.52 23.04 4.31
N MET A 103 6.70 22.44 4.50
CA MET A 103 6.84 20.98 4.53
C MET A 103 6.20 20.36 5.77
N CYS A 104 6.17 21.07 6.90
CA CYS A 104 5.49 20.60 8.12
C CYS A 104 4.00 20.29 7.85
N HIS A 105 3.27 21.26 7.28
CA HIS A 105 1.87 21.06 6.92
C HIS A 105 1.71 20.08 5.73
N ALA A 106 2.61 20.14 4.74
CA ALA A 106 2.52 19.26 3.58
C ALA A 106 2.72 17.78 3.94
N VAL A 107 3.66 17.44 4.81
CA VAL A 107 3.88 16.05 5.24
C VAL A 107 2.71 15.55 6.07
N ALA A 108 2.19 16.35 7.00
CA ALA A 108 1.00 15.98 7.77
C ALA A 108 -0.20 15.66 6.85
N LEU A 109 -0.44 16.53 5.84
CA LEU A 109 -1.49 16.32 4.85
C LEU A 109 -1.24 15.08 3.99
N LEU A 110 -0.04 14.97 3.41
CA LEU A 110 0.31 13.88 2.49
C LEU A 110 0.28 12.52 3.17
N GLN A 111 0.73 12.43 4.42
CA GLN A 111 0.72 11.18 5.17
C GLN A 111 -0.72 10.71 5.41
N ALA A 112 -1.61 11.58 5.90
CA ALA A 112 -3.02 11.22 6.09
C ALA A 112 -3.74 10.95 4.74
N ALA A 113 -3.45 11.75 3.70
CA ALA A 113 -4.09 11.61 2.40
C ALA A 113 -3.68 10.30 1.71
N THR A 114 -2.40 9.94 1.72
CA THR A 114 -1.91 8.71 1.07
C THR A 114 -2.49 7.45 1.72
N VAL A 115 -2.68 7.46 3.05
CA VAL A 115 -3.41 6.38 3.76
C VAL A 115 -4.85 6.26 3.27
N CYS A 116 -5.57 7.38 3.17
CA CYS A 116 -6.93 7.40 2.65
C CYS A 116 -7.00 6.93 1.20
N VAL A 117 -6.08 7.38 0.35
CA VAL A 117 -5.96 6.95 -1.05
C VAL A 117 -5.77 5.44 -1.12
N SER A 118 -4.93 4.86 -0.28
CA SER A 118 -4.69 3.41 -0.25
C SER A 118 -5.94 2.62 0.13
N VAL A 119 -6.63 3.03 1.20
CA VAL A 119 -7.90 2.42 1.64
C VAL A 119 -8.96 2.49 0.54
N LEU A 120 -9.19 3.67 -0.01
CA LEU A 120 -10.21 3.91 -1.03
C LEU A 120 -9.87 3.19 -2.35
N SER A 121 -8.59 3.10 -2.71
CA SER A 121 -8.13 2.32 -3.87
C SER A 121 -8.36 0.83 -3.68
N LEU A 122 -8.05 0.27 -2.50
CA LEU A 122 -8.32 -1.13 -2.18
C LEU A 122 -9.82 -1.45 -2.24
N ALA A 123 -10.66 -0.56 -1.70
CA ALA A 123 -12.12 -0.67 -1.80
C ALA A 123 -12.60 -0.60 -3.26
N ALA A 124 -12.09 0.35 -4.07
CA ALA A 124 -12.41 0.47 -5.48
C ALA A 124 -12.03 -0.79 -6.28
N ILE A 125 -10.86 -1.38 -5.98
CA ILE A 125 -10.43 -2.65 -6.58
C ILE A 125 -11.39 -3.79 -6.21
N ALA A 126 -11.81 -3.89 -4.94
CA ALA A 126 -12.77 -4.90 -4.51
C ALA A 126 -14.11 -4.73 -5.25
N VAL A 127 -14.65 -3.51 -5.32
CA VAL A 127 -15.90 -3.20 -6.04
C VAL A 127 -15.79 -3.52 -7.53
N ASP A 128 -14.69 -3.15 -8.20
CA ASP A 128 -14.45 -3.51 -9.60
C ASP A 128 -14.49 -5.04 -9.80
N ARG A 129 -13.88 -5.81 -8.89
CA ARG A 129 -13.94 -7.28 -8.94
C ARG A 129 -15.34 -7.82 -8.74
N TYR A 130 -16.11 -7.25 -7.81
CA TYR A 130 -17.51 -7.61 -7.64
C TYR A 130 -18.30 -7.36 -8.93
N VAL A 131 -18.23 -6.15 -9.49
CA VAL A 131 -18.99 -5.78 -10.70
C VAL A 131 -18.66 -6.70 -11.87
N VAL A 132 -17.38 -7.00 -12.10
CA VAL A 132 -16.93 -7.89 -13.18
C VAL A 132 -17.44 -9.34 -13.02
N VAL A 133 -17.68 -9.80 -11.79
CA VAL A 133 -18.16 -11.16 -11.54
C VAL A 133 -19.68 -11.24 -11.47
N ALA A 134 -20.33 -10.30 -10.79
CA ALA A 134 -21.79 -10.25 -10.63
C ALA A 134 -22.49 -9.85 -11.93
N TYR A 135 -21.89 -8.96 -12.73
CA TYR A 135 -22.49 -8.42 -13.97
C TYR A 135 -21.61 -8.66 -15.20
N PRO A 136 -21.39 -9.91 -15.63
CA PRO A 136 -20.47 -10.23 -16.72
C PRO A 136 -20.88 -9.68 -18.10
N VAL A 137 -22.15 -9.28 -18.26
CA VAL A 137 -22.74 -8.78 -19.53
C VAL A 137 -22.75 -7.25 -19.59
N ARG A 138 -22.54 -6.53 -18.47
CA ARG A 138 -22.44 -5.06 -18.51
C ARG A 138 -21.09 -4.64 -19.09
N ARG A 139 -21.10 -3.57 -19.92
CA ARG A 139 -19.88 -2.96 -20.47
C ARG A 139 -18.89 -2.71 -19.33
N ARG A 140 -17.64 -3.16 -19.52
CA ARG A 140 -16.54 -2.83 -18.62
C ARG A 140 -16.47 -1.32 -18.43
N ILE A 141 -16.20 -0.88 -17.21
CA ILE A 141 -16.02 0.54 -16.87
C ILE A 141 -15.09 1.17 -17.89
N ALA A 142 -15.55 2.23 -18.57
CA ALA A 142 -14.73 2.94 -19.53
C ALA A 142 -13.50 3.54 -18.81
N LEU A 143 -12.35 3.62 -19.49
CA LEU A 143 -11.14 4.18 -18.89
C LEU A 143 -11.38 5.61 -18.36
N HIS A 144 -12.23 6.39 -19.04
CA HIS A 144 -12.61 7.74 -18.60
C HIS A 144 -13.32 7.73 -17.23
N SER A 145 -14.20 6.76 -16.99
CA SER A 145 -14.86 6.59 -15.69
C SER A 145 -13.87 6.15 -14.61
N CYS A 146 -12.84 5.38 -14.95
CA CYS A 146 -11.76 5.05 -14.01
C CYS A 146 -10.99 6.31 -13.58
N GLY A 147 -10.70 7.21 -14.52
CA GLY A 147 -10.08 8.51 -14.23
C GLY A 147 -10.91 9.36 -13.26
N LEU A 148 -12.24 9.42 -13.46
CA LEU A 148 -13.16 10.11 -12.54
C LEU A 148 -13.16 9.49 -11.14
N VAL A 149 -13.14 8.17 -11.04
CA VAL A 149 -13.04 7.47 -9.75
C VAL A 149 -11.72 7.79 -9.05
N LEU A 150 -10.60 7.83 -9.76
CA LEU A 150 -9.31 8.25 -9.19
C LEU A 150 -9.37 9.70 -8.67
N ALA A 151 -9.89 10.62 -9.48
CA ALA A 151 -10.03 12.02 -9.07
C ALA A 151 -10.89 12.14 -7.79
N ALA A 152 -11.99 11.39 -7.72
CA ALA A 152 -12.84 11.34 -6.53
C ALA A 152 -12.11 10.74 -5.31
N ILE A 153 -11.32 9.68 -5.50
CA ILE A 153 -10.49 9.08 -4.45
C ILE A 153 -9.53 10.13 -3.86
N TRP A 154 -8.80 10.85 -4.72
CA TRP A 154 -7.85 11.87 -4.27
C TRP A 154 -8.54 13.06 -3.60
N ALA A 155 -9.64 13.56 -4.17
CA ALA A 155 -10.39 14.65 -3.58
C ALA A 155 -10.95 14.29 -2.20
N LEU A 156 -11.56 13.11 -2.06
CA LEU A 156 -12.07 12.61 -0.79
C LEU A 156 -10.95 12.38 0.22
N ALA A 157 -9.83 11.79 -0.21
CA ALA A 157 -8.67 11.57 0.64
C ALA A 157 -8.08 12.87 1.18
N LEU A 158 -7.92 13.89 0.34
CA LEU A 158 -7.44 15.21 0.75
C LEU A 158 -8.44 15.89 1.69
N ALA A 159 -9.74 15.78 1.44
CA ALA A 159 -10.77 16.33 2.32
C ALA A 159 -10.75 15.68 3.70
N LEU A 160 -10.61 14.35 3.76
CA LEU A 160 -10.49 13.61 5.02
C LEU A 160 -9.16 13.90 5.75
N ALA A 161 -8.09 14.17 5.01
CA ALA A 161 -6.77 14.49 5.55
C ALA A 161 -6.60 15.97 5.95
N ALA A 162 -7.53 16.85 5.56
CA ALA A 162 -7.43 18.28 5.83
C ALA A 162 -7.49 18.64 7.33
N PRO A 163 -8.37 18.05 8.17
CA PRO A 163 -8.43 18.38 9.59
C PRO A 163 -7.10 18.21 10.35
N PRO A 164 -6.39 17.07 10.31
CA PRO A 164 -5.12 16.93 11.03
C PRO A 164 -4.03 17.87 10.48
N ALA A 165 -4.02 18.13 9.16
CA ALA A 165 -3.09 19.06 8.55
C ALA A 165 -3.34 20.53 8.98
N TRP A 166 -4.61 20.91 9.13
CA TRP A 166 -5.03 22.22 9.62
C TRP A 166 -4.66 22.42 11.10
N HIS A 167 -4.81 21.38 11.91
CA HIS A 167 -4.45 21.40 13.33
C HIS A 167 -2.96 21.15 13.59
N THR A 168 -2.15 20.90 12.56
CA THR A 168 -0.69 20.83 12.68
C THR A 168 -0.12 22.23 12.93
N THR A 169 0.72 22.39 13.96
CA THR A 169 1.35 23.66 14.31
C THR A 169 2.87 23.56 14.16
N TYR A 170 3.46 24.58 13.52
CA TYR A 170 4.90 24.79 13.44
C TYR A 170 5.32 25.79 14.53
N VAL A 171 6.17 25.36 15.46
CA VAL A 171 6.68 26.18 16.56
C VAL A 171 8.21 26.17 16.54
N ASP A 172 8.79 27.35 16.41
CA ASP A 172 10.24 27.57 16.45
C ASP A 172 10.63 28.13 17.82
N LEU A 173 11.36 27.35 18.62
CA LEU A 173 11.75 27.73 19.98
C LEU A 173 13.15 28.36 20.04
N ARG A 174 13.86 28.46 18.91
CA ARG A 174 15.19 29.09 18.83
C ARG A 174 15.21 30.52 19.39
N PRO A 175 14.18 31.38 19.14
CA PRO A 175 14.16 32.73 19.70
C PRO A 175 14.08 32.78 21.24
N ILE A 176 13.65 31.70 21.88
CA ILE A 176 13.47 31.60 23.34
C ILE A 176 14.69 30.91 23.99
N GLY A 177 15.73 30.59 23.19
CA GLY A 177 16.98 29.98 23.67
C GLY A 177 17.02 28.45 23.63
N HIS A 178 16.03 27.80 23.02
CA HIS A 178 16.00 26.35 22.83
C HIS A 178 16.23 26.01 21.35
N ASP A 179 17.27 25.24 21.02
CA ASP A 179 17.55 24.80 19.65
C ASP A 179 16.63 23.62 19.24
N LEU A 180 15.32 23.88 19.19
CA LEU A 180 14.27 22.89 18.91
C LEU A 180 13.14 23.50 18.08
N ILE A 181 12.74 22.80 17.01
CA ILE A 181 11.58 23.15 16.20
C ILE A 181 10.57 21.99 16.25
N ILE A 182 9.33 22.30 16.62
CA ILE A 182 8.26 21.31 16.78
C ILE A 182 7.29 21.43 15.61
N CYS A 183 6.98 20.29 14.99
CA CYS A 183 5.93 20.15 13.98
C CYS A 183 5.00 19.01 14.43
N GLU A 184 3.95 19.35 15.18
CA GLU A 184 2.99 18.37 15.69
C GLU A 184 1.54 18.87 15.59
N GLU A 185 0.62 17.92 15.70
CA GLU A 185 -0.82 18.14 15.69
C GLU A 185 -1.29 18.64 17.07
N PHE A 186 -1.90 19.84 17.12
CA PHE A 186 -2.39 20.46 18.35
C PHE A 186 -3.88 20.82 18.26
N TRP A 187 -4.75 19.98 18.82
CA TRP A 187 -6.20 20.21 18.92
C TRP A 187 -6.57 20.93 20.23
N ARG A 188 -6.26 22.24 20.31
CA ARG A 188 -6.50 23.04 21.52
C ARG A 188 -7.98 23.00 21.92
N HIS A 189 -8.28 22.52 23.14
CA HIS A 189 -9.63 22.41 23.72
C HIS A 189 -10.65 21.60 22.90
N MET A 190 -10.17 20.78 21.95
CA MET A 190 -11.02 20.03 21.01
C MET A 190 -10.74 18.52 21.09
N GLU A 191 -10.34 18.02 22.26
CA GLU A 191 -9.95 16.61 22.48
C GLU A 191 -11.06 15.63 22.09
N ARG A 192 -12.32 15.94 22.40
CA ARG A 192 -13.47 15.12 22.00
C ARG A 192 -13.63 15.04 20.47
N GLN A 193 -13.33 16.13 19.75
CA GLN A 193 -13.40 16.14 18.29
C GLN A 193 -12.23 15.37 17.67
N ARG A 194 -11.02 15.52 18.24
CA ARG A 194 -9.85 14.74 17.85
C ARG A 194 -10.09 13.25 18.03
N LEU A 195 -10.61 12.84 19.19
CA LEU A 195 -10.96 11.45 19.47
C LEU A 195 -12.04 10.94 18.50
N ALA A 196 -13.10 11.72 18.26
CA ALA A 196 -14.14 11.36 17.31
C ALA A 196 -13.58 11.20 15.88
N TYR A 197 -12.67 12.08 15.47
CA TYR A 197 -11.96 11.98 14.19
C TYR A 197 -11.07 10.73 14.12
N SER A 198 -10.23 10.48 15.12
CA SER A 198 -9.37 9.29 15.21
C SER A 198 -10.20 8.00 15.13
N CYS A 199 -11.31 7.93 15.87
CA CYS A 199 -12.26 6.80 15.82
C CYS A 199 -12.96 6.69 14.46
N ALA A 200 -13.43 7.79 13.87
CA ALA A 200 -14.08 7.78 12.56
C ALA A 200 -13.12 7.34 11.45
N MET A 201 -11.88 7.82 11.48
CA MET A 201 -10.83 7.40 10.53
C MET A 201 -10.46 5.94 10.71
N LEU A 202 -10.32 5.47 11.95
CA LEU A 202 -10.10 4.05 12.24
C LEU A 202 -11.27 3.20 11.71
N LEU A 203 -12.52 3.59 11.97
CA LEU A 203 -13.67 2.85 11.45
C LEU A 203 -13.71 2.88 9.93
N LEU A 204 -13.51 4.05 9.31
CA LEU A 204 -13.53 4.21 7.86
C LEU A 204 -12.42 3.37 7.19
N SER A 205 -11.20 3.42 7.71
CA SER A 205 -10.03 2.71 7.18
C SER A 205 -10.16 1.19 7.24
N TYR A 206 -11.03 0.64 8.08
CA TYR A 206 -11.19 -0.81 8.26
C TYR A 206 -12.53 -1.30 7.74
N VAL A 207 -13.63 -0.64 8.10
CA VAL A 207 -14.99 -1.06 7.73
C VAL A 207 -15.20 -0.97 6.23
N VAL A 208 -14.82 0.13 5.57
CA VAL A 208 -15.03 0.29 4.12
C VAL A 208 -14.32 -0.80 3.30
N PRO A 209 -12.99 -1.03 3.45
CA PRO A 209 -12.32 -2.04 2.66
C PRO A 209 -12.75 -3.46 3.05
N LEU A 210 -13.01 -3.75 4.33
CA LEU A 210 -13.46 -5.07 4.77
C LEU A 210 -14.85 -5.40 4.26
N LEU A 211 -15.80 -4.47 4.29
CA LEU A 211 -17.14 -4.67 3.73
C LEU A 211 -17.07 -4.86 2.22
N ALA A 212 -16.30 -4.01 1.51
CA ALA A 212 -16.13 -4.12 0.07
C ALA A 212 -15.56 -5.48 -0.33
N VAL A 213 -14.53 -5.96 0.38
CA VAL A 213 -13.94 -7.29 0.18
C VAL A 213 -14.95 -8.39 0.54
N THR A 214 -15.61 -8.31 1.69
CA THR A 214 -16.55 -9.36 2.14
C THR A 214 -17.71 -9.53 1.16
N VAL A 215 -18.36 -8.44 0.76
CA VAL A 215 -19.45 -8.46 -0.23
C VAL A 215 -18.96 -9.05 -1.55
N SER A 216 -17.78 -8.63 -2.01
CA SER A 216 -17.17 -9.15 -3.23
C SER A 216 -16.89 -10.65 -3.13
N TYR A 217 -16.36 -11.13 -1.99
CA TYR A 217 -16.06 -12.54 -1.76
C TYR A 217 -17.31 -13.40 -1.75
N CYS A 218 -18.33 -12.97 -1.00
CA CYS A 218 -19.60 -13.66 -0.86
C CYS A 218 -20.28 -13.77 -2.22
N SER A 219 -20.32 -12.68 -3.00
CA SER A 219 -20.89 -12.69 -4.34
C SER A 219 -20.15 -13.64 -5.29
N ILE A 220 -18.82 -13.60 -5.31
CA ILE A 220 -18.01 -14.49 -6.16
C ILE A 220 -18.26 -15.95 -5.77
N SER A 221 -18.27 -16.24 -4.47
CA SER A 221 -18.49 -17.61 -3.96
C SER A 221 -19.89 -18.11 -4.29
N ALA A 222 -20.92 -17.27 -4.14
CA ALA A 222 -22.29 -17.59 -4.52
C ALA A 222 -22.42 -17.83 -6.03
N HIS A 223 -21.79 -16.99 -6.85
CA HIS A 223 -21.81 -17.13 -8.31
C HIS A 223 -21.14 -18.41 -8.79
N LEU A 224 -19.98 -18.75 -8.20
CA LEU A 224 -19.26 -19.99 -8.49
C LEU A 224 -20.08 -21.21 -8.05
N ARG A 225 -20.73 -21.17 -6.88
CA ARG A 225 -21.62 -22.26 -6.41
C ARG A 225 -22.82 -22.45 -7.32
N ARG A 226 -23.52 -21.38 -7.70
CA ARG A 226 -24.69 -21.45 -8.60
C ARG A 226 -24.34 -21.95 -9.99
N ARG A 227 -23.12 -21.69 -10.48
CA ARG A 227 -22.62 -22.18 -11.78
C ARG A 227 -22.03 -23.59 -11.74
N SER A 228 -21.79 -24.16 -10.56
CA SER A 228 -21.24 -25.52 -10.38
C SER A 228 -22.32 -26.61 -10.41
N LEU A 229 -23.50 -26.34 -10.97
CA LEU A 229 -24.51 -27.37 -11.20
C LEU A 229 -23.91 -28.50 -12.08
N PRO A 230 -24.13 -29.78 -11.75
CA PRO A 230 -23.41 -30.90 -12.35
C PRO A 230 -23.87 -31.10 -13.79
N GLY A 231 -22.96 -31.01 -14.78
CA GLY A 231 -23.33 -31.33 -16.17
C GLY A 231 -22.29 -31.07 -17.25
N SER A 232 -21.43 -30.04 -17.15
CA SER A 232 -20.34 -29.82 -18.12
C SER A 232 -19.36 -28.73 -17.64
N ALA A 233 -18.54 -29.03 -16.64
CA ALA A 233 -17.47 -28.11 -16.26
C ALA A 233 -16.28 -28.28 -17.22
N ASN A 234 -16.25 -27.50 -18.30
CA ASN A 234 -15.10 -27.42 -19.20
C ASN A 234 -13.78 -27.17 -18.41
N LEU A 235 -12.74 -27.97 -18.67
CA LEU A 235 -11.40 -27.84 -18.05
C LEU A 235 -10.79 -26.43 -18.20
N SER A 236 -11.14 -25.71 -19.27
CA SER A 236 -10.79 -24.31 -19.46
C SER A 236 -11.52 -23.42 -18.44
N GLN A 237 -12.84 -23.58 -18.29
CA GLN A 237 -13.70 -22.85 -17.35
C GLN A 237 -13.22 -23.01 -15.90
N ALA A 238 -12.94 -24.24 -15.47
CA ALA A 238 -12.43 -24.51 -14.11
C ALA A 238 -11.07 -23.82 -13.84
N ARG A 239 -10.21 -23.71 -14.87
CA ARG A 239 -8.96 -22.95 -14.78
C ARG A 239 -9.20 -21.43 -14.68
N TRP A 240 -10.19 -20.89 -15.40
CA TRP A 240 -10.59 -19.49 -15.30
C TRP A 240 -11.11 -19.14 -13.90
N ASP A 241 -11.95 -19.99 -13.31
CA ASP A 241 -12.52 -19.77 -11.98
C ASP A 241 -11.44 -19.87 -10.88
N LYS A 242 -10.53 -20.85 -10.96
CA LYS A 242 -9.36 -20.91 -10.08
C LYS A 242 -8.50 -19.64 -10.15
N LYS A 243 -8.29 -19.10 -11.37
CA LYS A 243 -7.53 -17.85 -11.56
C LYS A 243 -8.24 -16.65 -10.93
N LYS A 244 -9.56 -16.50 -11.14
CA LYS A 244 -10.36 -15.43 -10.52
C LYS A 244 -10.33 -15.51 -8.99
N ARG A 245 -10.52 -16.69 -8.42
CA ARG A 245 -10.46 -16.93 -6.98
C ARG A 245 -9.08 -16.57 -6.41
N LYS A 246 -8.00 -16.93 -7.11
CA LYS A 246 -6.64 -16.52 -6.71
C LYS A 246 -6.47 -15.00 -6.72
N THR A 247 -6.93 -14.32 -7.77
CA THR A 247 -6.88 -12.85 -7.83
C THR A 247 -7.59 -12.22 -6.64
N PHE A 248 -8.77 -12.72 -6.32
CA PHE A 248 -9.56 -12.21 -5.21
C PHE A 248 -8.90 -12.49 -3.85
N LEU A 249 -8.37 -13.70 -3.65
CA LEU A 249 -7.63 -14.04 -2.42
C LEU A 249 -6.44 -13.09 -2.21
N LEU A 250 -5.73 -12.72 -3.28
CA LEU A 250 -4.63 -11.76 -3.19
C LEU A 250 -5.11 -10.36 -2.79
N LEU A 251 -6.33 -9.96 -3.17
CA LEU A 251 -6.93 -8.70 -2.70
C LEU A 251 -7.31 -8.75 -1.22
N VAL A 252 -7.89 -9.86 -0.76
CA VAL A 252 -8.17 -10.09 0.67
C VAL A 252 -6.88 -9.99 1.46
N VAL A 253 -5.83 -10.68 1.02
CA VAL A 253 -4.51 -10.65 1.67
C VAL A 253 -3.94 -9.22 1.69
N SER A 254 -4.05 -8.46 0.60
CA SER A 254 -3.57 -7.07 0.57
C SER A 254 -4.31 -6.18 1.58
N VAL A 255 -5.64 -6.30 1.68
CA VAL A 255 -6.44 -5.55 2.67
C VAL A 255 -6.10 -5.95 4.10
N LEU A 256 -5.95 -7.25 4.38
CA LEU A 256 -5.59 -7.73 5.71
C LEU A 256 -4.18 -7.29 6.11
N VAL A 257 -3.21 -7.38 5.21
CA VAL A 257 -1.84 -6.92 5.46
C VAL A 257 -1.82 -5.42 5.73
N PHE A 258 -2.53 -4.61 4.92
CA PHE A 258 -2.65 -3.18 5.16
C PHE A 258 -3.27 -2.90 6.55
N ALA A 259 -4.40 -3.52 6.88
CA ALA A 259 -5.05 -3.36 8.17
C ALA A 259 -4.12 -3.74 9.35
N LEU A 260 -3.44 -4.88 9.27
CA LEU A 260 -2.55 -5.36 10.34
C LEU A 260 -1.30 -4.50 10.50
N CYS A 261 -0.74 -3.97 9.41
CA CYS A 261 0.42 -3.07 9.48
C CYS A 261 0.07 -1.73 10.12
N TRP A 262 -1.12 -1.18 9.82
CA TRP A 262 -1.53 0.13 10.31
C TRP A 262 -2.14 0.10 11.72
N LEU A 263 -2.67 -1.06 12.16
CA LEU A 263 -3.34 -1.19 13.45
C LEU A 263 -2.48 -0.77 14.65
N PRO A 264 -1.22 -1.20 14.79
CA PRO A 264 -0.39 -0.81 15.93
C PRO A 264 -0.23 0.70 16.05
N LEU A 265 0.00 1.40 14.93
CA LEU A 265 0.16 2.84 14.92
C LEU A 265 -1.15 3.55 15.30
N GLN A 266 -2.28 3.10 14.75
CA GLN A 266 -3.56 3.71 15.07
C GLN A 266 -4.00 3.48 16.52
N VAL A 267 -3.76 2.28 17.05
CA VAL A 267 -3.99 1.98 18.48
C VAL A 267 -3.09 2.84 19.35
N LEU A 268 -1.81 3.01 19.00
CA LEU A 268 -0.90 3.83 19.76
C LEU A 268 -1.30 5.32 19.74
N ASN A 269 -1.69 5.85 18.59
CA ASN A 269 -2.19 7.22 18.46
C ASN A 269 -3.47 7.41 19.30
N LEU A 270 -4.40 6.44 19.27
CA LEU A 270 -5.61 6.48 20.09
C LEU A 270 -5.31 6.41 21.59
N LEU A 271 -4.34 5.59 22.00
CA LEU A 271 -3.89 5.52 23.39
C LEU A 271 -3.26 6.84 23.85
N ARG A 272 -2.48 7.50 23.00
CA ARG A 272 -1.91 8.84 23.28
C ARG A 272 -3.00 9.90 23.43
N ASP A 273 -4.12 9.77 22.71
CA ASP A 273 -5.26 10.67 22.82
C ASP A 273 -6.10 10.41 24.09
N LEU A 274 -6.14 9.18 24.61
CA LEU A 274 -6.92 8.78 25.80
C LEU A 274 -6.14 8.89 27.13
N ASP A 275 -4.82 8.72 27.11
CA ASP A 275 -3.93 8.79 28.28
C ASP A 275 -2.82 9.85 28.04
N PRO A 276 -3.16 11.15 28.15
CA PRO A 276 -2.22 12.24 27.92
C PRO A 276 -1.07 12.27 28.95
N ASP A 277 -1.24 11.62 30.10
CA ASP A 277 -0.23 11.53 31.15
C ASP A 277 0.82 10.42 30.90
N PHE A 278 0.64 9.61 29.84
CA PHE A 278 1.48 8.47 29.47
C PHE A 278 1.69 7.47 30.62
N THR A 279 0.66 7.30 31.46
CA THR A 279 0.71 6.44 32.64
C THR A 279 0.78 4.95 32.28
N LEU A 280 0.21 4.55 31.14
CA LEU A 280 0.15 3.15 30.71
C LEU A 280 1.41 2.67 29.99
N LEU A 281 2.00 3.49 29.13
CA LEU A 281 3.15 3.08 28.28
C LEU A 281 4.51 3.53 28.83
N GLY A 282 4.51 4.43 29.82
CA GLY A 282 5.70 5.04 30.40
C GLY A 282 6.38 6.00 29.41
N LYS A 283 6.59 7.25 29.84
CA LYS A 283 7.16 8.35 29.01
C LYS A 283 8.48 7.98 28.31
N ARG A 284 9.26 7.07 28.89
CA ARG A 284 10.53 6.57 28.34
C ARG A 284 10.37 5.74 27.05
N TYR A 285 9.30 4.96 26.90
CA TYR A 285 9.16 4.01 25.80
C TYR A 285 8.26 4.51 24.66
N VAL A 286 7.51 5.59 24.88
CA VAL A 286 6.54 6.12 23.92
C VAL A 286 7.18 6.48 22.56
N ASN A 287 8.31 7.18 22.56
CA ASN A 287 8.98 7.57 21.31
C ASN A 287 9.49 6.34 20.53
N LEU A 288 10.04 5.35 21.24
CA LEU A 288 10.50 4.10 20.65
C LEU A 288 9.33 3.28 20.08
N ALA A 289 8.22 3.20 20.82
CA ALA A 289 6.99 2.56 20.38
C ALA A 289 6.42 3.27 19.14
N GLN A 290 6.39 4.61 19.12
CA GLN A 290 5.91 5.41 17.99
C GLN A 290 6.71 5.12 16.72
N VAL A 291 8.04 5.16 16.81
CA VAL A 291 8.92 4.89 15.65
C VAL A 291 8.81 3.44 15.20
N SER A 292 8.65 2.49 16.12
CA SER A 292 8.46 1.07 15.81
C SER A 292 7.13 0.81 15.10
N CYS A 293 6.02 1.31 15.65
CA CYS A 293 4.70 1.21 15.06
C CYS A 293 4.62 1.93 13.72
N HIS A 294 5.27 3.09 13.60
CA HIS A 294 5.38 3.82 12.34
C HIS A 294 6.14 3.01 11.27
N LEU A 295 7.26 2.36 11.63
CA LEU A 295 7.99 1.49 10.71
C LEU A 295 7.12 0.32 10.22
N VAL A 296 6.36 -0.32 11.13
CA VAL A 296 5.42 -1.39 10.78
C VAL A 296 4.32 -0.89 9.86
N ALA A 297 3.73 0.27 10.13
CA ALA A 297 2.72 0.87 9.26
C ALA A 297 3.27 1.14 7.85
N MET A 298 4.44 1.77 7.75
CA MET A 298 5.08 2.10 6.47
C MET A 298 5.49 0.85 5.67
N SER A 299 5.75 -0.27 6.34
CA SER A 299 6.07 -1.53 5.66
C SER A 299 4.93 -2.06 4.78
N SER A 300 3.69 -1.58 4.97
CA SER A 300 2.55 -1.95 4.12
C SER A 300 2.80 -1.72 2.63
N ALA A 301 3.54 -0.64 2.30
CA ALA A 301 3.90 -0.27 0.94
C ALA A 301 4.82 -1.29 0.27
N CYS A 302 5.62 -2.03 1.04
CA CYS A 302 6.51 -3.07 0.53
C CYS A 302 5.73 -4.29 0.02
N TYR A 303 4.64 -4.69 0.70
CA TYR A 303 3.95 -5.94 0.42
C TYR A 303 3.13 -5.89 -0.87
N ASN A 304 2.56 -4.72 -1.21
CA ASN A 304 1.69 -4.53 -2.37
C ASN A 304 2.32 -5.06 -3.68
N PRO A 305 3.53 -4.63 -4.09
CA PRO A 305 4.21 -5.17 -5.27
C PRO A 305 4.38 -6.69 -5.28
N PHE A 306 4.75 -7.31 -4.15
CA PHE A 306 4.95 -8.76 -4.10
C PHE A 306 3.64 -9.53 -4.26
N ILE A 307 2.57 -9.06 -3.60
CA ILE A 307 1.23 -9.63 -3.69
C ILE A 307 0.76 -9.58 -5.15
N TYR A 308 0.88 -8.43 -5.82
CA TYR A 308 0.42 -8.25 -7.19
C TYR A 308 1.35 -8.85 -8.24
N ALA A 309 2.66 -8.89 -8.03
CA ALA A 309 3.61 -9.59 -8.90
C ALA A 309 3.33 -11.11 -8.92
N SER A 310 2.87 -11.68 -7.80
CA SER A 310 2.46 -13.09 -7.72
C SER A 310 1.22 -13.42 -8.58
N LEU A 311 0.44 -12.39 -8.95
CA LEU A 311 -0.75 -12.49 -9.82
C LEU A 311 -0.36 -12.66 -11.29
N HIS A 312 0.67 -11.95 -11.73
CA HIS A 312 1.09 -11.92 -13.12
C HIS A 312 2.18 -12.97 -13.36
N ARG A 313 1.79 -14.18 -13.80
CA ARG A 313 2.75 -15.24 -14.22
C ARG A 313 3.81 -14.72 -15.21
N LYS A 314 3.46 -13.75 -16.07
CA LYS A 314 4.36 -13.08 -17.02
C LYS A 314 5.33 -12.09 -16.36
N CYS A 315 4.91 -11.43 -15.28
CA CYS A 315 5.76 -10.53 -14.51
C CYS A 315 6.91 -11.31 -13.84
N ARG A 316 6.64 -12.52 -13.30
CA ARG A 316 7.72 -13.44 -12.86
C ARG A 316 8.68 -13.83 -13.99
N ALA A 317 8.20 -13.98 -15.22
CA ALA A 317 9.05 -14.33 -16.36
C ALA A 317 9.93 -13.15 -16.78
N HIS A 318 9.40 -11.92 -16.77
CA HIS A 318 10.19 -10.70 -16.99
C HIS A 318 11.17 -10.42 -15.84
N LEU A 319 10.78 -10.63 -14.58
CA LEU A 319 11.66 -10.49 -13.42
C LEU A 319 12.82 -11.51 -13.50
N ARG A 320 12.52 -12.77 -13.83
CA ARG A 320 13.55 -13.80 -14.09
C ARG A 320 14.39 -13.48 -15.33
N GLY A 321 13.81 -12.89 -16.37
CA GLY A 321 14.51 -12.45 -17.57
C GLY A 321 15.52 -11.34 -17.25
N TYR A 322 15.11 -10.28 -16.55
CA TYR A 322 15.99 -9.19 -16.10
C TYR A 322 17.09 -9.66 -15.16
N VAL A 323 16.76 -10.54 -14.19
CA VAL A 323 17.74 -11.10 -13.25
C VAL A 323 18.72 -12.04 -13.96
N ARG A 324 18.27 -12.88 -14.90
CA ARG A 324 19.16 -13.73 -15.71
C ARG A 324 20.02 -12.94 -16.71
N HIS A 325 19.53 -11.82 -17.23
CA HIS A 325 20.32 -10.98 -18.14
C HIS A 325 21.45 -10.23 -17.43
N ARG A 326 21.34 -10.00 -16.10
CA ARG A 326 22.43 -9.49 -15.26
C ARG A 326 23.41 -10.56 -14.77
N GLN A 327 23.06 -11.84 -14.89
CA GLN A 327 23.91 -12.98 -14.51
C GLN A 327 24.68 -13.60 -15.69
N ARG A 328 24.54 -13.06 -16.91
CA ARG A 328 25.46 -13.37 -18.01
C ARG A 328 26.53 -12.28 -18.05
N PRO A 329 27.77 -12.54 -17.59
CA PRO A 329 28.89 -11.75 -18.03
C PRO A 329 29.02 -11.90 -19.55
N ASN A 330 29.40 -10.81 -20.20
CA ASN A 330 29.75 -10.75 -21.61
C ASN A 330 30.62 -11.95 -22.01
N GLY A 331 30.10 -12.82 -22.87
CA GLY A 331 30.83 -14.00 -23.30
C GLY A 331 30.00 -14.82 -24.27
N GLN A 332 30.40 -14.74 -25.54
CA GLN A 332 30.01 -15.61 -26.67
C GLN A 332 28.73 -15.23 -27.40
N CYS A 333 28.94 -14.36 -28.39
CA CYS A 333 28.30 -14.43 -29.69
C CYS A 333 28.35 -15.88 -30.20
N ALA A 334 27.19 -16.53 -30.33
CA ALA A 334 27.06 -17.76 -31.09
C ALA A 334 25.82 -17.61 -31.98
N ARG A 335 26.11 -17.44 -33.28
CA ARG A 335 25.16 -17.61 -34.39
C ARG A 335 24.36 -18.88 -34.19
N ALA A 336 23.05 -18.78 -34.22
CA ALA A 336 22.18 -19.91 -34.51
C ALA A 336 21.22 -19.49 -35.62
N ASN A 337 21.58 -19.84 -36.85
CA ASN A 337 20.67 -19.97 -37.97
C ASN A 337 19.59 -20.98 -37.58
N THR A 338 18.32 -20.61 -37.67
CA THR A 338 17.24 -21.59 -37.81
C THR A 338 16.11 -20.98 -38.62
N CYS A 339 16.29 -20.99 -39.95
CA CYS A 339 15.16 -21.22 -40.84
C CYS A 339 14.80 -22.71 -40.71
N LEU A 340 13.62 -23.02 -40.18
CA LEU A 340 12.97 -24.29 -40.51
C LEU A 340 11.50 -24.00 -40.78
N SER A 341 11.19 -24.09 -42.06
CA SER A 341 9.90 -24.00 -42.70
C SER A 341 8.96 -25.12 -42.27
N LEU A 342 7.75 -24.71 -41.92
CA LEU A 342 6.43 -25.30 -42.22
C LEU A 342 6.42 -26.64 -43.00
N LEU A 343 5.78 -27.64 -42.40
CA LEU A 343 5.16 -28.79 -43.05
C LEU A 343 3.66 -28.77 -42.67
N PRO A 344 2.73 -28.89 -43.62
CA PRO A 344 1.39 -29.40 -43.36
C PRO A 344 1.19 -30.82 -43.93
N ASP A 345 0.19 -31.48 -43.36
CA ASP A 345 -0.15 -32.90 -43.47
C ASP A 345 -0.39 -33.46 -44.89
N ALA A 346 -0.21 -34.78 -44.99
CA ALA A 346 -0.52 -35.65 -46.13
C ALA A 346 -2.02 -35.65 -46.49
N PRO A 347 -2.39 -36.11 -47.71
CA PRO A 347 -2.86 -37.51 -47.81
C PRO A 347 -2.54 -38.22 -49.14
N GLY A 348 -2.59 -39.56 -49.12
CA GLY A 348 -2.95 -40.38 -50.30
C GLY A 348 -1.82 -41.18 -50.95
N LEU A 349 -1.76 -42.48 -50.63
CA LEU A 349 -1.11 -43.52 -51.41
C LEU A 349 -1.91 -43.82 -52.69
N GLY A 350 -1.22 -43.99 -53.83
CA GLY A 350 -1.78 -44.54 -55.06
C GLY A 350 -0.94 -44.25 -56.30
N GLN A 351 0.05 -45.11 -56.56
CA GLN A 351 0.91 -45.16 -57.75
C GLN A 351 0.15 -45.35 -59.07
N GLY A 352 0.75 -44.90 -60.19
CA GLY A 352 0.45 -45.45 -61.51
C GLY A 352 0.87 -44.58 -62.70
N ASP A 353 2.15 -44.66 -63.07
CA ASP A 353 2.84 -44.41 -64.35
C ASP A 353 2.08 -43.88 -65.60
N GLY A 354 2.77 -42.96 -66.30
CA GLY A 354 3.24 -43.29 -67.66
C GLY A 354 2.57 -42.63 -68.87
N ALA A 355 3.41 -41.94 -69.65
CA ALA A 355 3.37 -41.75 -71.11
C ALA A 355 2.46 -40.68 -71.75
N ALA A 356 3.16 -39.69 -72.32
CA ALA A 356 3.13 -39.26 -73.73
C ALA A 356 1.80 -38.92 -74.44
N GLY A 357 1.81 -37.76 -75.10
CA GLY A 357 1.31 -37.64 -76.47
C GLY A 357 0.09 -36.73 -76.71
N GLU A 358 0.33 -35.75 -77.58
CA GLU A 358 -0.59 -35.24 -78.61
C GLU A 358 -1.83 -34.36 -78.28
N ASN A 359 -1.69 -33.08 -78.64
CA ASN A 359 -2.39 -32.34 -79.69
C ASN A 359 -3.94 -32.28 -79.78
N ALA A 360 -4.36 -31.05 -80.10
CA ALA A 360 -5.57 -30.64 -80.83
C ALA A 360 -6.88 -30.77 -80.02
N VAL A 361 -7.80 -29.80 -79.95
CA VAL A 361 -8.23 -28.70 -80.85
C VAL A 361 -8.77 -27.57 -79.97
#